data_AF-A0A7V0ZA61-F1
#
_entry.id   AF-A0A7V0ZA61-F1
#
_cell.length_a   1.000
_cell.length_b   1.000
_cell.length_c   1.000
_cell.angle_alpha   90.00
_cell.angle_beta   90.00
_cell.angle_gamma   90.00
#
_symmetry.space_group_name_H-M   'P 1'
#
loop_
_entity.id
_entity.type
_entity.pdbx_description
1 polymer ?
#
loop_
_entity_poly.entity_id
_entity_poly.type
_entity_poly.pdbx_seq_one_letter_code
_entity_poly.pdbx_strand_id
1 'polypeptide(L)'
;MNPIKLIRKLGKILRGGATFRDMFLGVFLGFAIGMIPGINLMVIILIFLLLFLNTNGALATLSIVLGKILCLILAALTFHLGYWMIHGLGLVGLVRWAGNTPVMALLDLHVYSLMGALPLIIIIGGVLAWFVAKSIIKMRARLATADSERLRKVSENKFTRIIARIAFGKQKETFAEMADKKSPLIRKSRVIVALAVVVVLFIGQLLFLDTLVKAGLEKSLGSANGAEVNIVSVDLSLGSGRLVIDGLQVTDAARPTHNKVQAERIVAQIDVGDMLARRFVIDLIECHALRTDTERKTPGDVYRQPKETKEKPSDSLLKKFGGKSAEYYAEVKKFNERLQKLREFLESDDPGATQSDMPDKDALARKAKAMGYLKLSAKDYLAKHPTWVIRQIKIDKIELRPNLPTFTVEGKNLSSHPSLYPEKMELIARPDKDALRAFLIKKSAGGEKKFGGLGGLLDMKKDDKKKDQGGGLLDNLLKKK
;
A
#
# COMPACT_ATOMS: atom_id res chain seq x y z
N MET A 1 15.74 9.18 24.67
CA MET A 1 16.56 8.49 25.71
C MET A 1 17.32 9.54 26.49
N ASN A 2 17.24 9.57 27.83
CA ASN A 2 17.89 10.61 28.64
C ASN A 2 19.43 10.54 28.46
N PRO A 3 20.15 11.63 28.08
CA PRO A 3 21.59 11.62 27.79
C PRO A 3 22.43 11.03 28.91
N ILE A 4 22.02 11.24 30.17
CA ILE A 4 22.69 10.70 31.35
C ILE A 4 22.66 9.16 31.38
N LYS A 5 21.56 8.54 30.92
CA LYS A 5 21.45 7.07 30.83
C LYS A 5 22.37 6.50 29.75
N LEU A 6 22.62 7.24 28.67
CA LEU A 6 23.53 6.81 27.59
C LEU A 6 24.98 6.82 28.07
N ILE A 7 25.41 7.90 28.72
CA ILE A 7 26.76 8.02 29.31
C ILE A 7 27.02 6.88 30.31
N ARG A 8 26.04 6.57 31.18
CA ARG A 8 26.12 5.42 32.10
C ARG A 8 26.30 4.08 31.39
N LYS A 9 25.59 3.85 30.28
CA LYS A 9 25.74 2.62 29.51
C LYS A 9 27.12 2.55 28.86
N LEU A 10 27.63 3.64 28.28
CA LEU A 10 28.97 3.71 27.71
C LEU A 10 30.06 3.47 28.77
N GLY A 11 29.92 4.05 29.96
CA GLY A 11 30.84 3.79 31.07
C GLY A 11 30.80 2.34 31.56
N LYS A 12 29.67 1.61 31.46
CA LYS A 12 29.63 0.16 31.69
C LYS A 12 30.42 -0.62 30.64
N ILE A 13 30.42 -0.18 29.40
CA ILE A 13 31.15 -0.83 28.30
C ILE A 13 32.65 -0.73 28.51
N LEU A 14 33.15 0.42 28.95
CA LEU A 14 34.56 0.60 29.26
C LEU A 14 35.02 -0.23 30.46
N ARG A 15 34.10 -0.67 31.33
CA ARG A 15 34.42 -1.45 32.54
C ARG A 15 34.45 -2.96 32.36
N GLY A 16 33.79 -3.50 31.34
CA GLY A 16 33.71 -4.95 31.11
C GLY A 16 32.27 -5.46 31.09
N GLY A 17 32.06 -6.63 30.48
CA GLY A 17 30.75 -7.28 30.34
C GLY A 17 30.16 -7.34 28.92
N ALA A 18 30.84 -6.78 27.91
CA ALA A 18 30.49 -6.97 26.50
C ALA A 18 31.71 -7.49 25.73
N THR A 19 31.57 -8.63 25.06
CA THR A 19 32.66 -9.25 24.28
C THR A 19 32.93 -8.47 22.99
N PHE A 20 34.07 -8.74 22.32
CA PHE A 20 34.38 -8.17 20.99
C PHE A 20 33.19 -8.31 20.04
N ARG A 21 32.64 -9.53 19.97
CA ARG A 21 31.51 -9.89 19.13
C ARG A 21 30.25 -9.07 19.46
N ASP A 22 29.91 -8.93 20.74
CA ASP A 22 28.70 -8.20 21.15
C ASP A 22 28.77 -6.70 20.80
N MET A 23 29.98 -6.13 20.86
CA MET A 23 30.26 -4.76 20.42
C MET A 23 30.24 -4.64 18.90
N PHE A 24 30.89 -5.58 18.20
CA PHE A 24 30.92 -5.63 16.74
C PHE A 24 29.51 -5.71 16.16
N LEU A 25 28.71 -6.70 16.59
CA LEU A 25 27.33 -6.87 16.13
C LEU A 25 26.46 -5.66 16.46
N GLY A 26 26.66 -5.04 17.64
CA GLY A 26 25.95 -3.82 18.00
C GLY A 26 26.24 -2.66 17.04
N VAL A 27 27.52 -2.40 16.76
CA VAL A 27 27.92 -1.32 15.83
C VAL A 27 27.49 -1.64 14.41
N PHE A 28 27.77 -2.85 13.91
CA PHE A 28 27.47 -3.26 12.54
C PHE A 28 25.97 -3.22 12.24
N LEU A 29 25.13 -3.87 13.07
CA LEU A 29 23.68 -3.87 12.87
C LEU A 29 23.08 -2.49 13.08
N GLY A 30 23.57 -1.73 14.06
CA GLY A 30 23.13 -0.35 14.27
C GLY A 30 23.43 0.53 13.05
N PHE A 31 24.65 0.46 12.53
CA PHE A 31 25.06 1.18 11.32
C PHE A 31 24.25 0.75 10.09
N ALA A 32 24.04 -0.55 9.90
CA ALA A 32 23.23 -1.10 8.81
C ALA A 32 21.79 -0.56 8.84
N ILE A 33 21.14 -0.55 10.01
CA ILE A 33 19.80 0.01 10.21
C ILE A 33 19.78 1.51 9.85
N GLY A 34 20.80 2.27 10.27
CA GLY A 34 20.89 3.71 9.98
C GLY A 34 21.10 4.02 8.50
N MET A 35 21.90 3.19 7.81
CA MET A 35 22.27 3.37 6.41
C MET A 35 21.14 3.06 5.42
N ILE A 36 20.13 2.30 5.83
CA ILE A 36 18.99 1.97 4.97
C ILE A 36 18.03 3.17 4.85
N PRO A 37 17.68 3.60 3.62
CA PRO A 37 16.66 4.62 3.42
C PRO A 37 15.25 4.08 3.69
N GLY A 38 14.44 4.87 4.39
CA GLY A 38 13.03 4.54 4.65
C GLY A 38 12.80 3.41 5.66
N ILE A 39 11.58 2.87 5.66
CA ILE A 39 11.17 1.70 6.43
C ILE A 39 10.78 0.62 5.42
N ASN A 40 11.51 -0.47 5.41
CA ASN A 40 11.29 -1.63 4.55
C ASN A 40 11.54 -2.93 5.34
N LEU A 41 11.34 -4.08 4.70
CA LEU A 41 11.51 -5.37 5.37
C LEU A 41 12.96 -5.60 5.86
N MET A 42 13.97 -5.06 5.17
CA MET A 42 15.38 -5.15 5.59
C MET A 42 15.60 -4.50 6.96
N VAL A 43 15.09 -3.30 7.19
CA VAL A 43 15.19 -2.61 8.49
C VAL A 43 14.50 -3.42 9.59
N ILE A 44 13.32 -3.96 9.29
CA ILE A 44 12.57 -4.80 10.24
C ILE A 44 13.40 -6.03 10.62
N ILE A 45 13.93 -6.76 9.64
CA ILE A 45 14.81 -7.93 9.87
C ILE A 45 16.02 -7.56 10.71
N LEU A 46 16.69 -6.43 10.41
CA LEU A 46 17.86 -5.98 11.18
C LEU A 46 17.51 -5.57 12.62
N ILE A 47 16.33 -4.96 12.84
CA ILE A 47 15.84 -4.66 14.19
C ILE A 47 15.58 -5.96 14.95
N PHE A 48 14.94 -6.95 14.34
CA PHE A 48 14.75 -8.26 14.96
C PHE A 48 16.08 -8.94 15.29
N LEU A 49 17.06 -8.92 14.37
CA LEU A 49 18.42 -9.42 14.62
C LEU A 49 19.07 -8.69 15.81
N LEU A 50 18.94 -7.35 15.89
CA LEU A 50 19.48 -6.56 16.99
C LEU A 50 18.83 -6.92 18.35
N LEU A 51 17.54 -7.25 18.35
CA LEU A 51 16.78 -7.66 19.55
C LEU A 51 17.12 -9.08 20.00
N PHE A 52 17.25 -10.02 19.06
CA PHE A 52 17.51 -11.43 19.35
C PHE A 52 18.97 -11.72 19.67
N LEU A 53 19.90 -11.08 18.95
CA LEU A 53 21.32 -11.24 19.18
C LEU A 53 21.77 -10.49 20.43
N ASN A 54 22.82 -10.99 21.07
CA ASN A 54 23.41 -10.37 22.23
C ASN A 54 24.27 -9.16 21.82
N THR A 55 23.58 -8.08 21.45
CA THR A 55 24.20 -6.84 20.98
C THR A 55 24.35 -5.83 22.11
N ASN A 56 25.34 -4.95 21.95
CA ASN A 56 25.45 -3.76 22.76
C ASN A 56 24.48 -2.67 22.29
N GLY A 57 23.36 -2.51 23.02
CA GLY A 57 22.32 -1.55 22.63
C GLY A 57 22.77 -0.08 22.62
N ALA A 58 23.76 0.33 23.44
CA ALA A 58 24.22 1.73 23.43
C ALA A 58 25.07 2.04 22.20
N LEU A 59 26.01 1.14 21.86
CA LEU A 59 26.79 1.26 20.62
C LEU A 59 25.88 1.16 19.39
N ALA A 60 24.88 0.28 19.44
CA ALA A 60 23.91 0.16 18.36
C ALA A 60 23.12 1.46 18.15
N THR A 61 22.57 2.07 19.20
CA THR A 61 21.85 3.35 19.07
C THR A 61 22.73 4.47 18.50
N LEU A 62 23.98 4.59 18.97
CA LEU A 62 24.92 5.58 18.42
C LEU A 62 25.22 5.31 16.94
N SER A 63 25.39 4.04 16.58
CA SER A 63 25.69 3.63 15.21
C SER A 63 24.49 3.81 14.27
N ILE A 64 23.25 3.68 14.77
CA ILE A 64 22.02 4.01 14.02
C ILE A 64 22.01 5.49 13.66
N VAL A 65 22.27 6.37 14.64
CA VAL A 65 22.28 7.82 14.42
C VAL A 65 23.39 8.18 13.42
N LEU A 66 24.60 7.63 13.62
CA LEU A 66 25.72 7.85 12.71
C LEU A 66 25.42 7.35 11.29
N GLY A 67 24.90 6.12 11.16
CA GLY A 67 24.50 5.56 9.88
C GLY A 67 23.42 6.39 9.20
N LYS A 68 22.48 6.97 9.96
CA LYS A 68 21.42 7.81 9.40
C LYS A 68 21.95 9.14 8.88
N ILE A 69 22.87 9.77 9.61
CA ILE A 69 23.55 10.98 9.15
C ILE A 69 24.33 10.65 7.86
N LEU A 70 25.07 9.54 7.85
CA LEU A 70 25.85 9.13 6.70
C LEU A 70 24.98 8.75 5.50
N CYS A 71 23.81 8.14 5.71
CA CYS A 71 22.81 7.87 4.67
C CYS A 71 22.37 9.15 3.95
N LEU A 72 22.19 10.25 4.69
CA LEU A 72 21.80 11.54 4.12
C LEU A 72 22.95 12.20 3.36
N ILE A 73 24.16 12.15 3.92
CA ILE A 73 25.37 12.72 3.29
C ILE A 73 25.74 11.97 2.01
N LEU A 74 25.72 10.63 2.06
CA LEU A 74 26.10 9.76 0.95
C LEU A 74 24.94 9.48 -0.02
N ALA A 75 23.80 10.18 0.07
CA ALA A 75 22.61 9.88 -0.72
C ALA A 75 22.86 9.88 -2.24
N ALA A 76 23.65 10.84 -2.75
CA ALA A 76 24.02 10.89 -4.16
C ALA A 76 24.97 9.73 -4.54
N LEU A 77 25.93 9.41 -3.68
CA LEU A 77 26.88 8.31 -3.90
C LEU A 77 26.17 6.96 -3.94
N THR A 78 25.31 6.68 -2.94
CA THR A 78 24.55 5.43 -2.88
C THR A 78 23.58 5.31 -4.04
N PHE A 79 22.99 6.41 -4.50
CA PHE A 79 22.16 6.44 -5.69
C PHE A 79 22.92 6.02 -6.95
N HIS A 80 24.06 6.66 -7.24
CA HIS A 80 24.84 6.34 -8.44
C HIS A 80 25.44 4.93 -8.38
N LEU A 81 25.92 4.52 -7.20
CA LEU A 81 26.42 3.17 -6.99
C LEU A 81 25.30 2.14 -7.19
N GLY A 82 24.09 2.42 -6.70
CA GLY A 82 22.92 1.59 -6.94
C GLY A 82 22.52 1.51 -8.40
N TYR A 83 22.51 2.64 -9.12
CA TYR A 83 22.25 2.65 -10.57
C TYR A 83 23.26 1.78 -11.31
N TRP A 84 24.56 1.95 -11.01
CA TRP A 84 25.62 1.13 -11.61
C TRP A 84 25.49 -0.34 -11.24
N MET A 85 25.09 -0.68 -10.01
CA MET A 85 24.85 -2.06 -9.62
C MET A 85 23.67 -2.70 -10.37
N ILE A 86 22.56 -1.98 -10.52
CA ILE A 86 21.38 -2.53 -11.19
C ILE A 86 21.65 -2.66 -12.70
N HIS A 87 22.10 -1.58 -13.35
CA HIS A 87 22.18 -1.51 -14.80
C HIS A 87 23.57 -1.81 -15.36
N GLY A 88 24.63 -1.41 -14.66
CA GLY A 88 26.02 -1.60 -15.11
C GLY A 88 26.57 -3.00 -14.83
N LEU A 89 26.34 -3.55 -13.64
CA LEU A 89 26.72 -4.93 -13.29
C LEU A 89 25.71 -5.98 -13.80
N GLY A 90 24.58 -5.55 -14.39
CA GLY A 90 23.56 -6.46 -14.92
C GLY A 90 22.69 -7.14 -13.86
N LEU A 91 22.57 -6.57 -12.64
CA LEU A 91 21.69 -7.12 -11.60
C LEU A 91 20.19 -6.87 -11.86
N VAL A 92 19.83 -6.29 -13.01
CA VAL A 92 18.45 -6.08 -13.50
C VAL A 92 17.57 -7.32 -13.26
N GLY A 93 18.03 -8.50 -13.70
CA GLY A 93 17.27 -9.75 -13.56
C GLY A 93 17.00 -10.15 -12.11
N LEU A 94 18.02 -10.05 -11.25
CA LEU A 94 17.90 -10.35 -9.82
C LEU A 94 16.93 -9.37 -9.13
N VAL A 95 17.04 -8.08 -9.43
CA VAL A 95 16.19 -7.04 -8.83
C VAL A 95 14.75 -7.18 -9.33
N ARG A 96 14.54 -7.52 -10.60
CA ARG A 96 13.22 -7.82 -11.17
C ARG A 96 12.61 -9.06 -10.53
N TRP A 97 13.38 -10.13 -10.37
CA TRP A 97 12.94 -11.34 -9.68
C TRP A 97 12.54 -11.06 -8.22
N ALA A 98 13.39 -10.36 -7.47
CA ALA A 98 13.11 -9.99 -6.09
C ALA A 98 11.90 -9.05 -5.98
N GLY A 99 11.73 -8.13 -6.92
CA GLY A 99 10.59 -7.20 -6.98
C GLY A 99 9.26 -7.86 -7.31
N ASN A 100 9.26 -9.02 -8.00
CA ASN A 100 8.06 -9.77 -8.36
C ASN A 100 7.75 -10.92 -7.41
N THR A 101 8.69 -11.30 -6.54
CA THR A 101 8.51 -12.41 -5.62
C THR A 101 7.82 -11.91 -4.34
N PRO A 102 6.72 -12.56 -3.89
CA PRO A 102 6.08 -12.23 -2.62
C PRO A 102 7.08 -12.18 -1.47
N VAL A 103 6.91 -11.23 -0.56
CA VAL A 103 7.79 -10.95 0.59
C VAL A 103 9.14 -10.32 0.18
N MET A 104 9.82 -10.84 -0.84
CA MET A 104 11.09 -10.28 -1.32
C MET A 104 10.90 -8.86 -1.88
N ALA A 105 9.76 -8.56 -2.48
CA ALA A 105 9.44 -7.23 -2.98
C ALA A 105 9.43 -6.17 -1.87
N LEU A 106 9.19 -6.58 -0.61
CA LEU A 106 9.19 -5.70 0.57
C LEU A 106 10.60 -5.31 1.03
N LEU A 107 11.65 -5.97 0.51
CA LEU A 107 13.05 -5.61 0.78
C LEU A 107 13.46 -4.32 0.06
N ASP A 108 12.72 -3.90 -0.98
CA ASP A 108 12.96 -2.67 -1.73
C ASP A 108 14.29 -2.60 -2.49
N LEU A 109 14.79 -3.74 -2.96
CA LEU A 109 16.03 -3.82 -3.74
C LEU A 109 15.98 -3.01 -5.05
N HIS A 110 14.79 -2.67 -5.54
CA HIS A 110 14.57 -1.78 -6.68
C HIS A 110 14.84 -0.29 -6.36
N VAL A 111 15.08 0.09 -5.10
CA VAL A 111 15.43 1.46 -4.74
C VAL A 111 16.94 1.64 -4.92
N TYR A 112 17.35 2.57 -5.78
CA TYR A 112 18.75 2.74 -6.15
C TYR A 112 19.64 3.00 -4.93
N SER A 113 19.26 3.96 -4.09
CA SER A 113 20.03 4.31 -2.89
C SER A 113 20.14 3.16 -1.88
N LEU A 114 19.14 2.28 -1.78
CA LEU A 114 19.22 1.08 -0.96
C LEU A 114 20.25 0.11 -1.53
N MET A 115 20.15 -0.19 -2.83
CA MET A 115 21.03 -1.14 -3.49
C MET A 115 22.50 -0.72 -3.38
N GLY A 116 22.79 0.57 -3.59
CA GLY A 116 24.14 1.11 -3.40
C GLY A 116 24.58 1.24 -1.94
N ALA A 117 23.66 1.28 -0.97
CA ALA A 117 24.03 1.28 0.44
C ALA A 117 24.53 -0.09 0.92
N LEU A 118 24.10 -1.21 0.33
CA LEU A 118 24.49 -2.56 0.75
C LEU A 118 26.01 -2.80 0.79
N PRO A 119 26.79 -2.53 -0.28
CA PRO A 119 28.24 -2.70 -0.23
C PRO A 119 28.90 -1.76 0.79
N LEU A 120 28.39 -0.52 0.92
CA LEU A 120 28.91 0.42 1.92
C LEU A 120 28.63 -0.03 3.35
N ILE A 121 27.48 -0.64 3.62
CA ILE A 121 27.15 -1.23 4.92
C ILE A 121 28.16 -2.33 5.26
N ILE A 122 28.44 -3.23 4.32
CA ILE A 122 29.37 -4.34 4.54
C ILE A 122 30.79 -3.81 4.81
N ILE A 123 31.29 -2.93 3.95
CA ILE A 123 32.67 -2.43 4.01
C ILE A 123 32.83 -1.45 5.18
N ILE A 124 32.12 -0.32 5.14
CA ILE A 124 32.28 0.75 6.14
C ILE A 124 31.76 0.28 7.49
N GLY A 125 30.61 -0.38 7.54
CA GLY A 125 30.04 -0.90 8.78
C GLY A 125 30.94 -1.96 9.42
N GLY A 126 31.52 -2.86 8.62
CA GLY A 126 32.44 -3.88 9.12
C GLY A 126 33.74 -3.29 9.69
N VAL A 127 34.37 -2.37 8.95
CA VAL A 127 35.58 -1.67 9.38
C VAL A 127 35.31 -0.83 10.64
N LEU A 128 34.21 -0.08 10.68
CA LEU A 128 33.80 0.72 11.83
C LEU A 128 33.56 -0.17 13.06
N ALA A 129 32.82 -1.27 12.90
CA ALA A 129 32.53 -2.20 13.98
C ALA A 129 33.81 -2.84 14.53
N TRP A 130 34.72 -3.26 13.65
CA TRP A 130 36.02 -3.79 14.03
C TRP A 130 36.86 -2.75 14.78
N PHE A 131 36.98 -1.53 14.23
CA PHE A 131 37.77 -0.46 14.83
C PHE A 131 37.26 -0.05 16.20
N VAL A 132 35.94 0.14 16.35
CA VAL A 132 35.31 0.51 17.63
C VAL A 132 35.50 -0.60 18.66
N ALA A 133 35.22 -1.86 18.29
CA ALA A 133 35.35 -2.98 19.22
C ALA A 133 36.82 -3.18 19.65
N LYS A 134 37.77 -3.12 18.72
CA LYS A 134 39.20 -3.22 19.01
C LYS A 134 39.71 -2.06 19.87
N SER A 135 39.27 -0.83 19.58
CA SER A 135 39.63 0.35 20.37
C SER A 135 39.14 0.24 21.81
N ILE A 136 37.91 -0.23 22.04
CA ILE A 136 37.38 -0.43 23.39
C ILE A 136 38.16 -1.50 24.15
N ILE A 137 38.52 -2.62 23.51
CA ILE A 137 39.33 -3.67 24.15
C ILE A 137 40.72 -3.13 24.50
N LYS A 138 41.35 -2.38 23.60
CA LYS A 138 42.64 -1.74 23.86
C LYS A 138 42.55 -0.74 25.02
N MET A 139 41.48 0.03 25.12
CA MET A 139 41.22 0.93 26.26
C MET A 139 41.03 0.14 27.56
N ARG A 140 40.29 -0.97 27.54
CA ARG A 140 40.12 -1.85 28.71
C ARG A 140 41.44 -2.42 29.20
N ALA A 141 42.29 -2.89 28.29
CA ALA A 141 43.62 -3.42 28.63
C ALA A 141 44.49 -2.33 29.29
N ARG A 142 44.51 -1.11 28.71
CA ARG A 142 45.23 0.02 29.29
C ARG A 142 44.71 0.45 30.66
N LEU A 143 43.39 0.37 30.89
CA LEU A 143 42.78 0.68 32.18
C LEU A 143 43.08 -0.40 33.23
N ALA A 144 43.23 -1.66 32.81
CA ALA A 144 43.59 -2.76 33.70
C ALA A 144 45.08 -2.71 34.13
N THR A 145 45.96 -2.17 33.27
CA THR A 145 47.40 -2.00 33.56
C THR A 145 47.76 -0.61 34.06
N ALA A 146 46.80 0.31 34.16
CA ALA A 146 47.05 1.68 34.59
C ALA A 146 47.32 1.68 36.10
N ASP A 147 48.58 1.94 36.44
CA ASP A 147 49.07 1.98 37.80
C ASP A 147 48.34 3.04 38.65
N SER A 148 48.15 2.72 39.93
CA SER A 148 47.19 3.33 40.85
C SER A 148 47.42 4.83 41.14
N GLU A 149 48.56 5.40 40.74
CA GLU A 149 48.97 6.76 41.07
C GLU A 149 48.24 7.86 40.27
N ARG A 150 48.09 7.70 38.95
CA ARG A 150 47.38 8.69 38.10
C ARG A 150 45.87 8.61 38.25
N LEU A 151 45.34 7.41 38.49
CA LEU A 151 43.92 7.20 38.83
C LEU A 151 43.59 7.72 40.23
N ARG A 152 44.51 7.63 41.21
CA ARG A 152 44.35 8.23 42.56
C ARG A 152 44.29 9.76 42.52
N LYS A 153 45.18 10.45 41.77
CA LYS A 153 45.16 11.93 41.65
C LYS A 153 43.87 12.45 40.99
N VAL A 154 43.30 11.70 40.04
CA VAL A 154 42.00 12.04 39.44
C VAL A 154 40.83 11.68 40.37
N SER A 155 41.00 10.73 41.31
CA SER A 155 39.98 10.25 42.27
C SER A 155 39.90 11.07 43.57
N GLU A 156 40.86 11.93 43.86
CA GLU A 156 40.89 12.78 45.05
C GLU A 156 39.90 13.95 45.00
N ASN A 157 39.56 14.45 43.80
CA ASN A 157 38.57 15.51 43.64
C ASN A 157 37.14 14.99 43.88
N LYS A 158 36.38 15.62 44.81
CA LYS A 158 34.99 15.23 45.11
C LYS A 158 34.09 15.25 43.86
N PHE A 159 34.35 16.20 42.94
CA PHE A 159 33.60 16.36 41.69
C PHE A 159 33.88 15.23 40.68
N THR A 160 35.15 14.85 40.51
CA THR A 160 35.54 13.73 39.63
C THR A 160 35.06 12.39 40.20
N ARG A 161 34.99 12.24 41.53
CA ARG A 161 34.38 11.07 42.18
C ARG A 161 32.87 10.97 41.93
N ILE A 162 32.15 12.09 41.94
CA ILE A 162 30.72 12.14 41.61
C ILE A 162 30.51 11.84 40.12
N ILE A 163 31.31 12.45 39.22
CA ILE A 163 31.28 12.16 37.78
C ILE A 163 31.62 10.69 37.51
N ALA A 164 32.65 10.16 38.17
CA ALA A 164 33.04 8.77 38.02
C ALA A 164 31.96 7.83 38.57
N ARG A 165 31.31 8.16 39.68
CA ARG A 165 30.18 7.37 40.19
C ARG A 165 28.97 7.44 39.27
N ILE A 166 28.72 8.59 38.63
CA ILE A 166 27.63 8.78 37.67
C ILE A 166 27.92 8.08 36.35
N ALA A 167 29.13 8.13 35.79
CA ALA A 167 29.51 7.49 34.54
C ALA A 167 29.82 5.99 34.71
N PHE A 168 30.49 5.63 35.81
CA PHE A 168 31.07 4.33 36.09
C PHE A 168 30.44 3.56 37.27
N GLY A 169 29.36 4.00 37.92
CA GLY A 169 28.59 3.19 38.90
C GLY A 169 29.41 2.56 40.06
N LYS A 170 28.82 1.59 40.80
CA LYS A 170 29.56 0.75 41.78
C LYS A 170 30.15 -0.47 41.05
N GLN A 171 31.44 -0.73 41.21
CA GLN A 171 32.18 -1.85 40.60
C GLN A 171 32.10 -3.07 41.52
N LYS A 172 31.66 -4.22 41.00
CA LYS A 172 31.55 -5.48 41.77
C LYS A 172 32.57 -6.55 41.38
N GLU A 173 33.13 -6.51 40.17
CA GLU A 173 34.09 -7.53 39.69
C GLU A 173 35.25 -6.93 38.90
N THR A 174 36.33 -7.69 38.80
CA THR A 174 37.64 -7.28 38.27
C THR A 174 37.68 -7.40 36.74
N PHE A 175 38.49 -6.59 36.06
CA PHE A 175 38.58 -6.56 34.59
C PHE A 175 38.98 -7.92 33.96
N ALA A 176 39.79 -8.71 34.68
CA ALA A 176 40.22 -10.04 34.27
C ALA A 176 39.08 -11.07 34.31
N GLU A 177 38.27 -11.08 35.37
CA GLU A 177 37.13 -12.00 35.54
C GLU A 177 36.02 -11.73 34.51
N MET A 178 35.85 -10.46 34.11
CA MET A 178 34.90 -10.08 33.06
C MET A 178 35.38 -10.36 31.62
N ALA A 179 36.67 -10.58 31.41
CA ALA A 179 37.23 -10.86 30.10
C ALA A 179 37.06 -12.33 29.68
N ASP A 180 37.08 -13.25 30.64
CA ASP A 180 37.03 -14.70 30.40
C ASP A 180 35.59 -15.25 30.28
N LYS A 181 34.59 -14.43 30.62
CA LYS A 181 33.18 -14.83 30.56
C LYS A 181 32.69 -14.91 29.11
N LYS A 182 32.52 -16.13 28.59
CA LYS A 182 31.88 -16.39 27.30
C LYS A 182 30.43 -15.91 27.31
N SER A 183 30.16 -14.88 26.51
CA SER A 183 28.83 -14.33 26.30
C SER A 183 28.05 -15.19 25.30
N PRO A 184 26.79 -15.59 25.55
CA PRO A 184 26.00 -16.35 24.58
C PRO A 184 25.65 -15.47 23.37
N LEU A 185 25.55 -16.08 22.18
CA LEU A 185 25.16 -15.39 20.94
C LEU A 185 23.74 -14.82 21.03
N ILE A 186 22.83 -15.60 21.60
CA ILE A 186 21.41 -15.25 21.74
C ILE A 186 21.12 -14.99 23.22
N ARG A 187 20.51 -13.84 23.51
CA ARG A 187 20.14 -13.47 24.88
C ARG A 187 18.70 -13.86 25.16
N LYS A 188 18.48 -15.07 25.71
CA LYS A 188 17.15 -15.67 25.97
C LYS A 188 16.15 -14.69 26.61
N SER A 189 16.59 -13.87 27.57
CA SER A 189 15.71 -12.88 28.22
C SER A 189 15.12 -11.83 27.26
N ARG A 190 15.90 -11.37 26.26
CA ARG A 190 15.41 -10.40 25.26
C ARG A 190 14.48 -11.07 24.26
N VAL A 191 14.82 -12.31 23.86
CA VAL A 191 13.98 -13.10 22.96
C VAL A 191 12.61 -13.34 23.57
N ILE A 192 12.55 -13.79 24.83
CA ILE A 192 11.28 -14.06 25.53
C ILE A 192 10.42 -12.80 25.61
N VAL A 193 11.01 -11.65 26.00
CA VAL A 193 10.26 -10.39 26.07
C VAL A 193 9.79 -9.93 24.70
N ALA A 194 10.65 -10.00 23.67
CA ALA A 194 10.27 -9.62 22.31
C ALA A 194 9.16 -10.52 21.76
N LEU A 195 9.27 -11.83 21.97
CA LEU A 195 8.26 -12.80 21.56
C LEU A 195 6.94 -12.59 22.32
N ALA A 196 6.99 -12.35 23.62
CA ALA A 196 5.79 -12.05 24.42
C ALA A 196 5.08 -10.79 23.90
N VAL A 197 5.82 -9.73 23.58
CA VAL A 197 5.24 -8.52 22.98
C VAL A 197 4.61 -8.82 21.62
N VAL A 198 5.28 -9.58 20.75
CA VAL A 198 4.73 -9.97 19.45
C VAL A 198 3.45 -10.79 19.60
N VAL A 199 3.42 -11.75 20.54
CA VAL A 199 2.24 -12.58 20.82
C VAL A 199 1.08 -11.73 21.36
N VAL A 200 1.34 -10.83 22.30
CA VAL A 200 0.31 -9.91 22.83
C VAL A 200 -0.24 -9.00 21.73
N LEU A 201 0.63 -8.44 20.88
CA LEU A 201 0.20 -7.62 19.73
C LEU A 201 -0.61 -8.44 18.73
N PHE A 202 -0.21 -9.69 18.47
CA PHE A 202 -0.90 -10.58 17.56
C PHE A 202 -2.30 -10.96 18.08
N ILE A 203 -2.41 -11.32 19.36
CA ILE A 203 -3.72 -11.59 20.00
C ILE A 203 -4.59 -10.35 20.00
N GLY A 204 -4.03 -9.19 20.37
CA GLY A 204 -4.75 -7.91 20.33
C GLY A 204 -5.24 -7.58 18.92
N GLN A 205 -4.42 -7.82 17.90
CA GLN A 205 -4.83 -7.66 16.52
C GLN A 205 -5.99 -8.61 16.19
N LEU A 206 -5.88 -9.90 16.49
CA LEU A 206 -6.96 -10.87 16.19
C LEU A 206 -8.30 -10.51 16.85
N LEU A 207 -8.28 -9.96 18.06
CA LEU A 207 -9.51 -9.63 18.80
C LEU A 207 -10.17 -8.32 18.34
N PHE A 208 -9.38 -7.34 17.89
CA PHE A 208 -9.89 -5.99 17.59
C PHE A 208 -9.87 -5.62 16.10
N LEU A 209 -9.33 -6.48 15.23
CA LEU A 209 -9.15 -6.17 13.80
C LEU A 209 -10.45 -5.75 13.14
N ASP A 210 -11.50 -6.57 13.27
CA ASP A 210 -12.79 -6.32 12.62
C ASP A 210 -13.44 -5.02 13.09
N THR A 211 -13.35 -4.73 14.39
CA THR A 211 -13.89 -3.49 14.97
C THR A 211 -13.11 -2.27 14.49
N LEU A 212 -11.77 -2.35 14.45
CA LEU A 212 -10.92 -1.28 13.96
C LEU A 212 -11.12 -1.03 12.46
N VAL A 213 -11.28 -2.09 11.66
CA VAL A 213 -11.53 -2.00 10.23
C VAL A 213 -12.92 -1.41 9.98
N LYS A 214 -13.95 -1.87 10.69
CA LYS A 214 -15.29 -1.27 10.63
C LYS A 214 -15.25 0.23 10.90
N ALA A 215 -14.71 0.63 12.05
CA ALA A 215 -14.62 2.05 12.43
C ALA A 215 -13.79 2.87 11.42
N GLY A 216 -12.71 2.27 10.91
CA GLY A 216 -11.87 2.85 9.86
C GLY A 216 -12.63 3.07 8.55
N LEU A 217 -13.42 2.08 8.11
CA LEU A 217 -14.23 2.14 6.90
C LEU A 217 -15.37 3.15 7.03
N GLU A 218 -16.13 3.14 8.12
CA GLU A 218 -17.21 4.12 8.37
C GLU A 218 -16.67 5.54 8.35
N LYS A 219 -15.54 5.78 9.03
CA LYS A 219 -14.88 7.09 9.06
C LYS A 219 -14.32 7.50 7.69
N SER A 220 -13.64 6.59 7.00
CA SER A 220 -13.06 6.82 5.68
C SER A 220 -14.13 7.15 4.64
N LEU A 221 -15.14 6.28 4.52
CA LEU A 221 -16.24 6.44 3.59
C LEU A 221 -17.11 7.64 3.96
N GLY A 222 -17.37 7.87 5.24
CA GLY A 222 -18.12 9.04 5.71
C GLY A 222 -17.39 10.36 5.43
N SER A 223 -16.07 10.40 5.61
CA SER A 223 -15.26 11.58 5.27
C SER A 223 -15.22 11.85 3.76
N ALA A 224 -15.13 10.78 2.95
CA ALA A 224 -15.14 10.86 1.49
C ALA A 224 -16.52 11.29 0.95
N ASN A 225 -17.60 10.74 1.51
CA ASN A 225 -18.98 11.04 1.13
C ASN A 225 -19.45 12.42 1.64
N GLY A 226 -18.93 12.88 2.79
CA GLY A 226 -19.37 14.10 3.47
C GLY A 226 -20.59 13.92 4.37
N ALA A 227 -21.08 12.70 4.53
CA ALA A 227 -22.17 12.33 5.42
C ALA A 227 -21.96 10.92 5.97
N GLU A 228 -22.71 10.57 7.02
CA GLU A 228 -22.60 9.34 7.78
C GLU A 228 -22.67 8.09 6.90
N VAL A 229 -21.80 7.13 7.22
CA VAL A 229 -21.81 5.79 6.64
C VAL A 229 -21.88 4.79 7.78
N ASN A 230 -22.84 3.88 7.70
CA ASN A 230 -23.03 2.82 8.69
C ASN A 230 -22.74 1.47 8.06
N ILE A 231 -22.08 0.61 8.82
CA ILE A 231 -21.81 -0.78 8.48
C ILE A 231 -22.33 -1.65 9.62
N VAL A 232 -23.00 -2.76 9.33
CA VAL A 232 -23.50 -3.66 10.38
C VAL A 232 -22.32 -4.42 10.99
N SER A 233 -21.61 -5.20 10.17
CA SER A 233 -20.43 -5.97 10.58
C SER A 233 -19.38 -5.98 9.49
N VAL A 234 -18.14 -6.19 9.90
CA VAL A 234 -17.00 -6.44 9.02
C VAL A 234 -16.32 -7.71 9.51
N ASP A 235 -15.94 -8.58 8.58
CA ASP A 235 -15.10 -9.75 8.82
C ASP A 235 -13.86 -9.63 7.93
N LEU A 236 -12.68 -9.50 8.53
CA LEU A 236 -11.40 -9.45 7.82
C LEU A 236 -10.56 -10.68 8.12
N SER A 237 -10.45 -11.55 7.12
CA SER A 237 -9.58 -12.72 7.14
C SER A 237 -8.25 -12.43 6.42
N LEU A 238 -7.21 -12.06 7.18
CA LEU A 238 -5.88 -11.73 6.62
C LEU A 238 -5.21 -12.89 5.87
N GLY A 239 -5.37 -14.12 6.36
CA GLY A 239 -4.73 -15.30 5.76
C GLY A 239 -5.28 -15.66 4.37
N SER A 240 -6.58 -15.44 4.15
CA SER A 240 -7.25 -15.67 2.85
C SER A 240 -7.41 -14.39 2.03
N GLY A 241 -6.98 -13.23 2.55
CA GLY A 241 -7.16 -11.93 1.91
C GLY A 241 -8.64 -11.53 1.76
N ARG A 242 -9.55 -12.08 2.56
CA ARG A 242 -11.00 -11.88 2.39
C ARG A 242 -11.52 -10.80 3.34
N LEU A 243 -12.23 -9.82 2.79
CA LEU A 243 -12.96 -8.79 3.51
C LEU A 243 -14.45 -8.95 3.20
N VAL A 244 -15.28 -9.11 4.23
CA VAL A 244 -16.73 -9.08 4.11
C VAL A 244 -17.28 -7.89 4.85
N ILE A 245 -18.16 -7.14 4.21
CA ILE A 245 -18.89 -6.00 4.76
C ILE A 245 -20.37 -6.35 4.67
N ASP A 246 -21.05 -6.44 5.81
CA ASP A 246 -22.49 -6.65 5.86
C ASP A 246 -23.21 -5.33 6.16
N GLY A 247 -24.31 -5.09 5.46
CA GLY A 247 -25.24 -3.99 5.69
C GLY A 247 -24.61 -2.61 5.55
N LEU A 248 -23.93 -2.34 4.43
CA LEU A 248 -23.41 -1.01 4.11
C LEU A 248 -24.58 -0.05 3.82
N GLN A 249 -24.59 1.11 4.48
CA GLN A 249 -25.54 2.20 4.25
C GLN A 249 -24.81 3.53 4.15
N VAL A 250 -24.88 4.16 2.98
CA VAL A 250 -24.24 5.45 2.70
C VAL A 250 -25.30 6.54 2.62
N THR A 251 -25.27 7.50 3.55
CA THR A 251 -26.25 8.59 3.62
C THR A 251 -26.15 9.53 2.42
N ASP A 252 -27.29 9.98 1.89
CA ASP A 252 -27.33 11.09 0.95
C ASP A 252 -27.16 12.42 1.71
N ALA A 253 -26.03 13.11 1.50
CA ALA A 253 -25.75 14.38 2.14
C ALA A 253 -26.76 15.49 1.79
N ALA A 254 -27.44 15.38 0.64
CA ALA A 254 -28.48 16.34 0.23
C ALA A 254 -29.86 15.99 0.80
N ARG A 255 -30.13 14.70 1.04
CA ARG A 255 -31.39 14.20 1.63
C ARG A 255 -31.08 13.18 2.73
N PRO A 256 -30.73 13.62 3.96
CA PRO A 256 -30.21 12.72 5.00
C PRO A 256 -31.20 11.67 5.50
N THR A 257 -32.48 11.79 5.16
CA THR A 257 -33.53 10.78 5.38
C THR A 257 -33.39 9.55 4.47
N HIS A 258 -32.54 9.61 3.45
CA HIS A 258 -32.34 8.54 2.46
C HIS A 258 -30.87 8.11 2.38
N ASN A 259 -30.67 6.84 2.04
CA ASN A 259 -29.39 6.31 1.62
C ASN A 259 -29.18 6.56 0.13
N LYS A 260 -28.04 7.15 -0.21
CA LYS A 260 -27.58 7.24 -1.58
C LYS A 260 -27.27 5.85 -2.15
N VAL A 261 -26.64 5.01 -1.35
CA VAL A 261 -26.29 3.62 -1.68
C VAL A 261 -26.49 2.74 -0.45
N GLN A 262 -27.09 1.57 -0.64
CA GLN A 262 -27.22 0.53 0.37
C GLN A 262 -26.86 -0.82 -0.25
N ALA A 263 -26.08 -1.64 0.46
CA ALA A 263 -25.76 -3.01 0.04
C ALA A 263 -25.93 -3.98 1.21
N GLU A 264 -26.54 -5.14 0.95
CA GLU A 264 -26.73 -6.16 2.00
C GLU A 264 -25.40 -6.83 2.36
N ARG A 265 -24.60 -7.18 1.36
CA ARG A 265 -23.31 -7.83 1.57
C ARG A 265 -22.34 -7.50 0.45
N ILE A 266 -21.12 -7.13 0.82
CA ILE A 266 -19.99 -6.93 -0.09
C ILE A 266 -18.86 -7.86 0.34
N VAL A 267 -18.35 -8.65 -0.59
CA VAL A 267 -17.20 -9.55 -0.39
C VAL A 267 -16.10 -9.09 -1.33
N ALA A 268 -14.93 -8.79 -0.79
CA ALA A 268 -13.73 -8.54 -1.56
C ALA A 268 -12.67 -9.57 -1.19
N GLN A 269 -12.10 -10.24 -2.19
CA GLN A 269 -11.00 -11.18 -2.02
C GLN A 269 -9.75 -10.63 -2.69
N ILE A 270 -8.72 -10.38 -1.91
CA ILE A 270 -7.48 -9.75 -2.32
C ILE A 270 -6.40 -10.83 -2.41
N ASP A 271 -5.63 -10.82 -3.49
CA ASP A 271 -4.50 -11.74 -3.66
C ASP A 271 -3.35 -11.31 -2.74
N VAL A 272 -3.21 -12.01 -1.61
CA VAL A 272 -2.19 -11.70 -0.59
C VAL A 272 -0.78 -11.87 -1.13
N GLY A 273 -0.56 -12.83 -2.04
CA GLY A 273 0.74 -13.04 -2.67
C GLY A 273 1.14 -11.81 -3.49
N ASP A 274 0.21 -11.31 -4.29
CA ASP A 274 0.37 -10.08 -5.05
C ASP A 274 0.55 -8.86 -4.16
N MET A 275 -0.19 -8.73 -3.06
CA MET A 275 0.03 -7.65 -2.08
C MET A 275 1.44 -7.68 -1.47
N LEU A 276 1.93 -8.88 -1.12
CA LEU A 276 3.30 -9.08 -0.62
C LEU A 276 4.37 -8.85 -1.71
N ALA A 277 3.98 -8.94 -2.98
CA ALA A 277 4.75 -8.49 -4.14
C ALA A 277 4.53 -7.00 -4.48
N ARG A 278 3.80 -6.25 -3.63
CA ARG A 278 3.41 -4.83 -3.82
C ARG A 278 2.56 -4.55 -5.07
N ARG A 279 1.78 -5.52 -5.50
CA ARG A 279 0.76 -5.42 -6.54
C ARG A 279 -0.62 -5.37 -5.91
N PHE A 280 -1.51 -4.54 -6.44
CA PHE A 280 -2.88 -4.46 -5.95
C PHE A 280 -3.80 -5.30 -6.83
N VAL A 281 -3.95 -6.58 -6.50
CA VAL A 281 -4.76 -7.52 -7.27
C VAL A 281 -5.91 -8.00 -6.41
N ILE A 282 -7.13 -7.82 -6.91
CA ILE A 282 -8.36 -8.31 -6.30
C ILE A 282 -8.85 -9.47 -7.15
N ASP A 283 -8.95 -10.66 -6.55
CA ASP A 283 -9.46 -11.85 -7.22
C ASP A 283 -10.95 -11.71 -7.53
N LEU A 284 -11.70 -11.20 -6.54
CA LEU A 284 -13.15 -11.20 -6.59
C LEU A 284 -13.73 -10.02 -5.82
N ILE A 285 -14.64 -9.30 -6.45
CA ILE A 285 -15.56 -8.37 -5.79
C ILE A 285 -16.98 -8.88 -6.03
N GLU A 286 -17.66 -9.31 -4.98
CA GLU A 286 -19.08 -9.66 -5.03
C GLU A 286 -19.89 -8.66 -4.20
N CYS A 287 -20.97 -8.16 -4.78
CA CYS A 287 -21.90 -7.29 -4.07
C CYS A 287 -23.32 -7.80 -4.28
N HIS A 288 -24.00 -8.14 -3.19
CA HIS A 288 -25.36 -8.64 -3.23
C HIS A 288 -26.36 -7.56 -2.81
N ALA A 289 -27.43 -7.42 -3.60
CA ALA A 289 -28.58 -6.55 -3.33
C ALA A 289 -28.16 -5.08 -3.12
N LEU A 290 -27.54 -4.51 -4.16
CA LEU A 290 -27.21 -3.10 -4.20
C LEU A 290 -28.46 -2.27 -4.52
N ARG A 291 -28.81 -1.33 -3.65
CA ARG A 291 -29.97 -0.46 -3.80
C ARG A 291 -29.56 1.00 -3.69
N THR A 292 -30.26 1.88 -4.38
CA THR A 292 -30.05 3.33 -4.27
C THR A 292 -31.36 4.03 -3.91
N ASP A 293 -31.26 5.19 -3.27
CA ASP A 293 -32.40 6.02 -2.88
C ASP A 293 -33.38 5.29 -1.93
N THR A 294 -32.85 4.59 -0.92
CA THR A 294 -33.67 3.86 0.08
C THR A 294 -33.91 4.73 1.32
N GLU A 295 -35.09 4.63 1.91
CA GLU A 295 -35.43 5.35 3.13
C GLU A 295 -34.65 4.82 4.34
N ARG A 296 -34.14 5.71 5.19
CA ARG A 296 -33.42 5.38 6.42
C ARG A 296 -34.36 5.35 7.61
N LYS A 297 -34.07 4.49 8.60
CA LYS A 297 -34.78 4.46 9.88
C LYS A 297 -34.59 5.76 10.69
N THR A 298 -33.39 6.32 10.60
CA THR A 298 -33.03 7.59 11.24
C THR A 298 -32.25 8.45 10.23
N PRO A 299 -32.52 9.77 10.17
CA PRO A 299 -31.72 10.67 9.34
C PRO A 299 -30.23 10.55 9.71
N GLY A 300 -29.36 10.48 8.71
CA GLY A 300 -27.91 10.37 8.94
C GLY A 300 -27.25 11.73 9.19
N ASP A 301 -26.12 11.73 9.88
CA ASP A 301 -25.35 12.96 10.15
C ASP A 301 -24.64 13.48 8.89
N VAL A 302 -24.69 14.79 8.65
CA VAL A 302 -24.00 15.45 7.52
C VAL A 302 -22.79 16.23 8.03
N TYR A 303 -21.60 15.81 7.62
CA TYR A 303 -20.33 16.41 8.05
C TYR A 303 -19.88 17.57 7.15
N ARG A 304 -20.26 17.51 5.88
CA ARG A 304 -19.97 18.55 4.88
C ARG A 304 -21.22 18.73 4.06
N GLN A 305 -21.77 19.94 4.08
CA GLN A 305 -22.88 20.26 3.21
C GLN A 305 -22.47 20.01 1.75
N PRO A 306 -23.35 19.41 0.93
CA PRO A 306 -23.10 19.32 -0.50
C PRO A 306 -22.69 20.70 -0.97
N LYS A 307 -21.50 20.81 -1.60
CA LYS A 307 -21.22 22.00 -2.39
C LYS A 307 -22.42 22.09 -3.32
N GLU A 308 -23.18 23.19 -3.26
CA GLU A 308 -24.11 23.52 -4.32
C GLU A 308 -23.28 23.37 -5.59
N THR A 309 -23.51 22.27 -6.29
CA THR A 309 -23.19 22.25 -7.70
C THR A 309 -24.11 23.34 -8.16
N LYS A 310 -23.57 24.54 -8.37
CA LYS A 310 -24.21 25.52 -9.23
C LYS A 310 -24.59 24.68 -10.42
N GLU A 311 -25.87 24.34 -10.52
CA GLU A 311 -26.43 23.87 -11.74
C GLU A 311 -25.88 24.87 -12.74
N LYS A 312 -25.03 24.42 -13.66
CA LYS A 312 -24.76 25.25 -14.81
C LYS A 312 -26.14 25.57 -15.33
N PRO A 313 -26.53 26.85 -15.41
CA PRO A 313 -27.89 27.20 -15.75
C PRO A 313 -28.11 26.76 -17.19
N SER A 314 -28.59 25.52 -17.40
CA SER A 314 -29.11 25.10 -18.70
C SER A 314 -30.50 25.67 -18.91
N ASP A 315 -31.19 26.08 -17.85
CA ASP A 315 -32.58 26.56 -17.95
C ASP A 315 -32.72 28.02 -18.43
N SER A 316 -31.65 28.81 -18.48
CA SER A 316 -31.72 30.20 -18.98
C SER A 316 -31.20 30.41 -20.41
N LEU A 317 -30.49 29.43 -20.99
CA LEU A 317 -30.09 29.46 -22.41
C LEU A 317 -31.02 28.63 -23.31
N LEU A 318 -31.71 27.62 -22.76
CA LEU A 318 -32.68 26.78 -23.49
C LEU A 318 -34.01 27.48 -23.79
N LYS A 319 -34.31 28.62 -23.14
CA LYS A 319 -35.52 29.40 -23.42
C LYS A 319 -35.40 30.36 -24.61
N LYS A 320 -34.21 30.50 -25.22
CA LYS A 320 -33.97 31.53 -26.25
C LYS A 320 -33.46 31.04 -27.61
N PHE A 321 -33.17 29.75 -27.79
CA PHE A 321 -32.77 29.24 -29.10
C PHE A 321 -33.46 27.91 -29.42
N GLY A 322 -34.36 27.96 -30.41
CA GLY A 322 -34.90 26.77 -31.05
C GLY A 322 -33.81 26.07 -31.85
N GLY A 323 -33.72 24.74 -31.71
CA GLY A 323 -32.90 23.89 -32.59
C GLY A 323 -32.28 22.67 -31.90
N LYS A 324 -33.09 21.75 -31.38
CA LYS A 324 -32.66 20.51 -30.68
C LYS A 324 -31.89 19.48 -31.52
N SER A 325 -31.54 19.76 -32.78
CA SER A 325 -30.79 18.82 -33.62
C SER A 325 -29.28 19.04 -33.54
N ALA A 326 -28.78 20.28 -33.53
CA ALA A 326 -27.34 20.55 -33.59
C ALA A 326 -26.57 20.20 -32.29
N GLU A 327 -27.20 20.38 -31.12
CA GLU A 327 -26.60 20.06 -29.81
C GLU A 327 -26.54 18.55 -29.55
N TYR A 328 -27.57 17.81 -29.97
CA TYR A 328 -27.55 16.33 -29.94
C TYR A 328 -26.41 15.79 -30.80
N TYR A 329 -26.19 16.35 -32.00
CA TYR A 329 -25.05 15.97 -32.84
C TYR A 329 -23.69 16.38 -32.22
N ALA A 330 -23.60 17.50 -31.51
CA ALA A 330 -22.36 17.92 -30.85
C ALA A 330 -22.02 17.06 -29.61
N GLU A 331 -23.02 16.62 -28.83
CA GLU A 331 -22.83 15.71 -27.70
C GLU A 331 -22.55 14.27 -28.15
N VAL A 332 -23.26 13.79 -29.17
CA VAL A 332 -22.97 12.49 -29.80
C VAL A 332 -21.59 12.50 -30.44
N LYS A 333 -21.17 13.60 -31.07
CA LYS A 333 -19.80 13.77 -31.58
C LYS A 333 -18.76 13.77 -30.47
N LYS A 334 -18.99 14.48 -29.35
CA LYS A 334 -18.09 14.46 -28.19
C LYS A 334 -18.03 13.10 -27.49
N PHE A 335 -19.15 12.38 -27.44
CA PHE A 335 -19.21 11.03 -26.91
C PHE A 335 -18.47 10.05 -27.82
N ASN A 336 -18.65 10.16 -29.14
CA ASN A 336 -17.91 9.38 -30.14
C ASN A 336 -16.42 9.74 -30.15
N GLU A 337 -16.02 11.00 -29.99
CA GLU A 337 -14.62 11.40 -29.83
C GLU A 337 -14.03 10.86 -28.52
N ARG A 338 -14.81 10.80 -27.44
CA ARG A 338 -14.38 10.16 -26.17
C ARG A 338 -14.25 8.66 -26.31
N LEU A 339 -15.19 8.00 -27.00
CA LEU A 339 -15.11 6.57 -27.30
C LEU A 339 -13.97 6.26 -28.27
N GLN A 340 -13.70 7.14 -29.22
CA GLN A 340 -12.58 7.02 -30.15
C GLN A 340 -11.26 7.26 -29.43
N LYS A 341 -11.17 8.22 -28.50
CA LYS A 341 -10.00 8.36 -27.60
C LYS A 341 -9.84 7.18 -26.66
N LEU A 342 -10.93 6.59 -26.18
CA LEU A 342 -10.91 5.38 -25.36
C LEU A 342 -10.42 4.18 -26.19
N ARG A 343 -10.89 4.07 -27.44
CA ARG A 343 -10.50 3.02 -28.38
C ARG A 343 -9.07 3.22 -28.86
N GLU A 344 -8.64 4.44 -29.15
CA GLU A 344 -7.25 4.80 -29.42
C GLU A 344 -6.36 4.56 -28.20
N PHE A 345 -6.81 4.82 -26.97
CA PHE A 345 -6.06 4.45 -25.76
C PHE A 345 -5.96 2.93 -25.55
N LEU A 346 -6.95 2.18 -26.03
CA LEU A 346 -6.98 0.71 -25.99
C LEU A 346 -6.21 0.07 -27.16
N GLU A 347 -6.07 0.77 -28.29
CA GLU A 347 -5.41 0.31 -29.54
C GLU A 347 -4.01 0.91 -29.75
N SER A 348 -3.69 2.05 -29.13
CA SER A 348 -2.36 2.65 -29.20
C SER A 348 -1.39 1.75 -28.48
N ASP A 349 -0.32 1.35 -29.17
CA ASP A 349 0.83 0.71 -28.55
C ASP A 349 1.22 1.49 -27.30
N ASP A 350 1.06 0.82 -26.15
CA ASP A 350 1.28 1.40 -24.84
C ASP A 350 2.67 2.03 -24.80
N PRO A 351 2.83 3.33 -24.47
CA PRO A 351 4.14 3.97 -24.39
C PRO A 351 5.07 3.30 -23.34
N GLY A 352 4.53 2.43 -22.47
CA GLY A 352 5.31 1.56 -21.57
C GLY A 352 5.79 0.23 -22.18
N ALA A 353 5.24 -0.22 -23.31
CA ALA A 353 5.61 -1.49 -23.94
C ALA A 353 7.05 -1.46 -24.47
N THR A 354 7.50 -0.29 -24.95
CA THR A 354 8.83 -0.04 -25.55
C THR A 354 9.78 0.72 -24.62
N GLN A 355 9.48 0.80 -23.32
CA GLN A 355 10.39 1.41 -22.36
C GLN A 355 11.60 0.49 -22.16
N SER A 356 12.80 1.00 -22.46
CA SER A 356 14.06 0.28 -22.25
C SER A 356 14.25 0.01 -20.76
N ASP A 357 14.69 -1.21 -20.42
CA ASP A 357 15.03 -1.59 -19.04
C ASP A 357 16.16 -0.72 -18.46
N MET A 358 16.90 0.00 -19.32
CA MET A 358 17.94 0.95 -18.97
C MET A 358 17.43 2.40 -19.10
N PRO A 359 17.34 3.16 -17.99
CA PRO A 359 17.02 4.59 -18.02
C PRO A 359 18.20 5.41 -18.54
N ASP A 360 17.91 6.52 -19.22
CA ASP A 360 18.88 7.59 -19.42
C ASP A 360 19.40 8.09 -18.06
N LYS A 361 20.71 7.94 -17.84
CA LYS A 361 21.40 8.28 -16.60
C LYS A 361 21.25 9.77 -16.27
N ASP A 362 21.30 10.65 -17.26
CA ASP A 362 21.29 12.10 -17.04
C ASP A 362 19.87 12.62 -16.76
N ALA A 363 18.86 12.07 -17.45
CA ALA A 363 17.47 12.28 -17.08
C ALA A 363 17.18 11.79 -15.65
N LEU A 364 17.67 10.60 -15.28
CA LEU A 364 17.44 10.01 -13.97
C LEU A 364 18.14 10.80 -12.85
N ALA A 365 19.37 11.28 -13.08
CA ALA A 365 20.09 12.11 -12.13
C ALA A 365 19.39 13.46 -11.90
N ARG A 366 18.84 14.09 -12.94
CA ARG A 366 18.01 15.30 -12.82
C ARG A 366 16.76 15.04 -11.99
N LYS A 367 16.06 13.93 -12.26
CA LYS A 367 14.87 13.48 -11.50
C LYS A 367 15.23 13.21 -10.03
N ALA A 368 16.38 12.60 -9.75
CA ALA A 368 16.87 12.34 -8.41
C ALA A 368 17.19 13.63 -7.63
N LYS A 369 17.78 14.64 -8.29
CA LYS A 369 18.05 15.94 -7.68
C LYS A 369 16.77 16.71 -7.33
N ALA A 370 15.73 16.59 -8.16
CA ALA A 370 14.45 17.26 -7.94
C ALA A 370 13.56 16.57 -6.88
N MET A 371 13.43 15.24 -6.92
CA MET A 371 12.53 14.49 -6.04
C MET A 371 13.22 13.89 -4.79
N GLY A 372 14.54 13.95 -4.73
CA GLY A 372 15.37 13.38 -3.68
C GLY A 372 15.91 11.98 -4.00
N TYR A 373 17.22 11.82 -3.89
CA TYR A 373 17.96 10.60 -4.19
C TYR A 373 17.47 9.34 -3.46
N LEU A 374 16.94 9.49 -2.25
CA LEU A 374 16.55 8.36 -1.40
C LEU A 374 15.25 7.67 -1.81
N LYS A 375 14.41 8.33 -2.63
CA LYS A 375 13.09 7.81 -3.02
C LYS A 375 13.05 7.22 -4.43
N LEU A 376 14.08 7.44 -5.24
CA LEU A 376 14.05 7.05 -6.64
C LEU A 376 14.25 5.54 -6.80
N SER A 377 13.44 4.94 -7.67
CA SER A 377 13.36 3.50 -7.87
C SER A 377 13.50 3.13 -9.35
N ALA A 378 14.03 1.92 -9.58
CA ALA A 378 14.05 1.24 -10.85
C ALA A 378 12.70 0.57 -11.23
N LYS A 379 11.67 0.62 -10.38
CA LYS A 379 10.37 -0.06 -10.61
C LYS A 379 9.77 0.24 -11.98
N ASP A 380 9.76 1.51 -12.36
CA ASP A 380 9.23 1.99 -13.65
C ASP A 380 9.93 1.34 -14.85
N TYR A 381 11.15 0.82 -14.66
CA TYR A 381 11.97 0.19 -15.70
C TYR A 381 12.06 -1.33 -15.56
N LEU A 382 11.57 -1.91 -14.45
CA LEU A 382 11.71 -3.33 -14.14
C LEU A 382 10.38 -4.10 -14.17
N ALA A 383 9.25 -3.43 -13.97
CA ALA A 383 7.95 -4.06 -13.77
C ALA A 383 6.97 -3.70 -14.90
N LYS A 384 6.75 -4.64 -15.84
CA LYS A 384 5.68 -4.58 -16.84
C LYS A 384 4.43 -5.29 -16.32
N HIS A 385 3.76 -4.69 -15.33
CA HIS A 385 2.49 -5.20 -14.81
C HIS A 385 1.54 -4.03 -14.57
N PRO A 386 0.22 -4.25 -14.65
CA PRO A 386 -0.73 -3.24 -14.23
C PRO A 386 -0.56 -2.88 -12.76
N THR A 387 -0.71 -1.60 -12.44
CA THR A 387 -0.68 -1.10 -11.06
C THR A 387 -1.79 -1.70 -10.20
N TRP A 388 -2.96 -1.92 -10.78
CA TRP A 388 -4.07 -2.61 -10.14
C TRP A 388 -4.83 -3.49 -11.14
N VAL A 389 -5.35 -4.62 -10.64
CA VAL A 389 -6.16 -5.58 -11.40
C VAL A 389 -7.32 -6.08 -10.53
N ILE A 390 -8.51 -6.18 -11.11
CA ILE A 390 -9.67 -6.86 -10.54
C ILE A 390 -10.02 -8.01 -11.48
N ARG A 391 -9.72 -9.25 -11.10
CA ARG A 391 -9.91 -10.44 -11.95
C ARG A 391 -11.39 -10.70 -12.19
N GLN A 392 -12.23 -10.53 -11.17
CA GLN A 392 -13.67 -10.70 -11.30
C GLN A 392 -14.46 -9.70 -10.45
N ILE A 393 -15.53 -9.15 -11.03
CA ILE A 393 -16.58 -8.42 -10.31
C ILE A 393 -17.94 -9.02 -10.63
N LYS A 394 -18.77 -9.24 -9.61
CA LYS A 394 -20.16 -9.64 -9.74
C LYS A 394 -21.01 -8.78 -8.82
N ILE A 395 -22.05 -8.19 -9.36
CA ILE A 395 -22.99 -7.39 -8.59
C ILE A 395 -24.37 -7.87 -8.95
N ASP A 396 -25.05 -8.49 -7.98
CA ASP A 396 -26.34 -9.12 -8.17
C ASP A 396 -27.45 -8.25 -7.58
N LYS A 397 -28.65 -8.34 -8.17
CA LYS A 397 -29.88 -7.68 -7.70
C LYS A 397 -29.71 -6.17 -7.51
N ILE A 398 -29.18 -5.47 -8.52
CA ILE A 398 -29.05 -4.02 -8.48
C ILE A 398 -30.41 -3.36 -8.70
N GLU A 399 -30.85 -2.56 -7.73
CA GLU A 399 -32.09 -1.77 -7.78
C GLU A 399 -31.74 -0.27 -7.79
N LEU A 400 -31.86 0.37 -8.96
CA LEU A 400 -31.55 1.80 -9.11
C LEU A 400 -32.65 2.72 -8.57
N ARG A 401 -33.91 2.27 -8.63
CA ARG A 401 -35.05 3.00 -8.05
C ARG A 401 -36.10 2.00 -7.61
N PRO A 402 -36.92 2.35 -6.60
CA PRO A 402 -38.08 1.57 -6.23
C PRO A 402 -38.93 1.25 -7.47
N ASN A 403 -39.30 -0.03 -7.62
CA ASN A 403 -40.13 -0.58 -8.72
C ASN A 403 -39.46 -0.72 -10.10
N LEU A 404 -38.16 -0.50 -10.27
CA LEU A 404 -37.46 -0.90 -11.50
C LEU A 404 -37.02 -2.37 -11.45
N PRO A 405 -36.94 -3.07 -12.59
CA PRO A 405 -36.42 -4.43 -12.62
C PRO A 405 -34.94 -4.44 -12.22
N THR A 406 -34.56 -5.46 -11.46
CA THR A 406 -33.17 -5.67 -11.06
C THR A 406 -32.30 -6.01 -12.26
N PHE A 407 -31.01 -5.72 -12.17
CA PHE A 407 -30.00 -6.19 -13.12
C PHE A 407 -28.76 -6.69 -12.41
N THR A 408 -27.98 -7.48 -13.14
CA THR A 408 -26.72 -8.04 -12.69
C THR A 408 -25.60 -7.47 -13.53
N VAL A 409 -24.48 -7.12 -12.89
CA VAL A 409 -23.26 -6.68 -13.57
C VAL A 409 -22.16 -7.69 -13.31
N GLU A 410 -21.55 -8.18 -14.38
CA GLU A 410 -20.36 -9.02 -14.33
C GLU A 410 -19.23 -8.33 -15.07
N GLY A 411 -18.05 -8.32 -14.49
CA GLY A 411 -16.83 -7.87 -15.16
C GLY A 411 -15.69 -8.83 -14.89
N LYS A 412 -14.76 -8.89 -15.85
CA LYS A 412 -13.56 -9.70 -15.77
C LYS A 412 -12.35 -8.89 -16.18
N ASN A 413 -11.24 -9.12 -15.49
CA ASN A 413 -9.91 -8.59 -15.81
C ASN A 413 -9.88 -7.06 -15.96
N LEU A 414 -10.52 -6.35 -15.03
CA LEU A 414 -10.47 -4.89 -15.00
C LEU A 414 -9.07 -4.46 -14.57
N SER A 415 -8.33 -3.80 -15.44
CA SER A 415 -6.92 -3.46 -15.24
C SER A 415 -6.67 -1.98 -15.46
N SER A 416 -5.70 -1.42 -14.73
CA SER A 416 -5.22 -0.06 -14.96
C SER A 416 -4.46 0.10 -16.28
N HIS A 417 -3.85 -0.98 -16.76
CA HIS A 417 -3.10 -1.03 -18.02
C HIS A 417 -3.55 -2.30 -18.77
N PRO A 418 -4.67 -2.24 -19.53
CA PRO A 418 -5.22 -3.40 -20.22
C PRO A 418 -4.24 -4.07 -21.19
N SER A 419 -3.37 -3.28 -21.83
CA SER A 419 -2.25 -3.70 -22.70
C SER A 419 -1.24 -4.64 -22.03
N LEU A 420 -1.01 -4.49 -20.72
CA LEU A 420 -0.03 -5.28 -19.95
C LEU A 420 -0.63 -6.56 -19.36
N TYR A 421 -1.94 -6.77 -19.51
CA TYR A 421 -2.63 -7.94 -18.97
C TYR A 421 -2.94 -8.94 -20.10
N PRO A 422 -2.65 -10.24 -19.92
CA PRO A 422 -2.76 -11.21 -21.02
C PRO A 422 -4.20 -11.48 -21.47
N GLU A 423 -5.17 -11.25 -20.60
CA GLU A 423 -6.59 -11.50 -20.88
C GLU A 423 -7.35 -10.20 -21.14
N LYS A 424 -8.35 -10.27 -22.02
CA LYS A 424 -9.17 -9.10 -22.36
C LYS A 424 -10.04 -8.68 -21.18
N MET A 425 -10.20 -7.36 -21.05
CA MET A 425 -11.14 -6.74 -20.12
C MET A 425 -12.58 -6.93 -20.64
N GLU A 426 -13.48 -7.42 -19.79
CA GLU A 426 -14.89 -7.59 -20.11
C GLU A 426 -15.77 -6.94 -19.05
N LEU A 427 -16.85 -6.29 -19.46
CA LEU A 427 -17.89 -5.76 -18.57
C LEU A 427 -19.25 -5.92 -19.23
N ILE A 428 -20.16 -6.63 -18.57
CA ILE A 428 -21.47 -6.99 -19.10
C ILE A 428 -22.51 -6.69 -18.02
N ALA A 429 -23.53 -5.93 -18.39
CA ALA A 429 -24.73 -5.76 -17.59
C ALA A 429 -25.88 -6.57 -18.22
N ARG A 430 -26.57 -7.40 -17.42
CA ARG A 430 -27.70 -8.21 -17.87
C ARG A 430 -28.92 -7.89 -17.00
N PRO A 431 -30.09 -7.58 -17.58
CA PRO A 431 -31.31 -7.46 -16.80
C PRO A 431 -31.67 -8.82 -16.19
N ASP A 432 -32.20 -8.80 -14.98
CA ASP A 432 -32.77 -9.99 -14.35
C ASP A 432 -34.04 -10.36 -15.11
N LYS A 433 -34.03 -11.53 -15.77
CA LYS A 433 -35.10 -11.96 -16.66
C LYS A 433 -36.43 -12.12 -15.92
N ASP A 434 -36.39 -12.58 -14.68
CA ASP A 434 -37.60 -12.86 -13.91
C ASP A 434 -38.18 -11.56 -13.35
N ALA A 435 -37.34 -10.65 -12.84
CA ALA A 435 -37.77 -9.33 -12.42
C ALA A 435 -38.31 -8.49 -13.60
N LEU A 436 -37.67 -8.58 -14.77
CA LEU A 436 -38.13 -7.90 -15.98
C LEU A 436 -39.50 -8.44 -16.45
N ARG A 437 -39.69 -9.77 -16.43
CA ARG A 437 -40.99 -10.39 -16.75
C ARG A 437 -42.08 -9.95 -15.79
N ALA A 438 -41.83 -9.99 -14.49
CA ALA A 438 -42.78 -9.55 -13.47
C ALA A 438 -43.15 -8.07 -13.62
N PHE A 439 -42.17 -7.21 -13.91
CA PHE A 439 -42.39 -5.79 -14.17
C PHE A 439 -43.29 -5.55 -15.41
N LEU A 440 -43.03 -6.26 -16.51
CA LEU A 440 -43.84 -6.17 -17.73
C LEU A 440 -45.28 -6.64 -17.50
N ILE A 441 -45.48 -7.73 -16.73
CA ILE A 441 -46.81 -8.23 -16.36
C ILE A 441 -47.55 -7.20 -15.50
N LYS A 442 -46.91 -6.64 -14.47
CA LYS A 442 -47.51 -5.60 -13.61
C LYS A 442 -47.90 -4.34 -14.40
N LYS A 443 -47.07 -3.92 -15.35
CA LYS A 443 -47.35 -2.79 -16.25
C LYS A 443 -48.47 -3.09 -17.25
N SER A 444 -48.63 -4.36 -17.66
CA SER A 444 -49.74 -4.79 -18.51
C SER A 444 -51.08 -4.91 -17.76
N ALA A 445 -51.04 -5.19 -16.45
CA ALA A 445 -52.22 -5.34 -15.59
C ALA A 445 -52.70 -4.00 -14.97
N GLY A 446 -51.80 -3.04 -14.74
CA GLY A 446 -52.14 -1.68 -14.31
C GLY A 446 -52.31 -0.77 -15.52
N GLY A 447 -53.56 -0.54 -15.94
CA GLY A 447 -53.88 0.21 -17.16
C GLY A 447 -53.37 1.65 -17.17
N GLU A 448 -52.17 1.87 -17.69
CA GLU A 448 -51.77 3.13 -18.32
C GLU A 448 -51.75 2.95 -19.84
N LYS A 449 -52.89 3.28 -20.45
CA LYS A 449 -52.97 3.57 -21.88
C LYS A 449 -52.14 4.82 -22.19
N LYS A 450 -50.90 4.62 -22.63
CA LYS A 450 -50.24 5.27 -23.79
C LYS A 450 -48.72 5.29 -23.60
N PHE A 451 -48.06 4.30 -24.18
CA PHE A 451 -46.81 4.53 -24.91
C PHE A 451 -46.85 3.62 -26.14
N GLY A 452 -47.17 4.22 -27.28
CA GLY A 452 -47.09 3.54 -28.57
C GLY A 452 -45.63 3.17 -28.85
N GLY A 453 -45.42 1.97 -29.38
CA GLY A 453 -44.13 1.54 -29.91
C GLY A 453 -43.33 0.62 -28.98
N LEU A 454 -43.89 -0.53 -28.62
CA LEU A 454 -43.10 -1.73 -28.25
C LEU A 454 -43.93 -3.03 -28.23
N GLY A 455 -45.26 -2.95 -28.39
CA GLY A 455 -46.13 -4.12 -28.54
C GLY A 455 -45.98 -4.90 -29.85
N GLY A 456 -45.27 -4.37 -30.85
CA GLY A 456 -45.07 -5.03 -32.15
C GLY A 456 -43.93 -6.05 -32.19
N LEU A 457 -43.13 -6.19 -31.13
CA LEU A 457 -41.94 -7.06 -31.15
C LEU A 457 -42.18 -8.47 -30.58
N LEU A 458 -43.39 -8.75 -30.07
CA LEU A 458 -43.73 -10.05 -29.45
C LEU A 458 -44.71 -10.89 -30.28
N ASP A 459 -45.19 -10.40 -31.42
CA ASP A 459 -46.26 -11.07 -32.19
C ASP A 459 -45.86 -11.51 -33.62
N MET A 460 -44.56 -11.62 -33.90
CA MET A 460 -44.07 -12.21 -35.16
C MET A 460 -43.63 -13.66 -34.96
N LYS A 461 -44.59 -14.55 -34.72
CA LYS A 461 -44.45 -15.99 -35.04
C LYS A 461 -45.83 -16.64 -35.07
N LYS A 462 -46.28 -17.00 -36.30
CA LYS A 462 -47.63 -17.45 -36.73
C LYS A 462 -48.45 -16.22 -37.18
N ASP A 463 -48.75 -15.97 -38.46
CA ASP A 463 -49.00 -16.85 -39.58
C ASP A 463 -48.71 -16.19 -40.95
N ASP A 464 -48.36 -17.06 -41.90
CA ASP A 464 -48.55 -17.05 -43.36
C ASP A 464 -48.15 -15.88 -44.30
N LYS A 465 -47.20 -16.24 -45.18
CA LYS A 465 -47.18 -16.10 -46.65
C LYS A 465 -47.62 -14.78 -47.32
N LYS A 466 -46.59 -14.19 -47.94
CA LYS A 466 -46.49 -13.51 -49.27
C LYS A 466 -46.30 -11.99 -49.25
N LYS A 467 -45.19 -11.62 -49.94
CA LYS A 467 -44.93 -10.38 -50.72
C LYS A 467 -44.97 -9.06 -49.93
N ASP A 468 -44.10 -8.09 -50.10
CA ASP A 468 -42.93 -7.83 -50.93
C ASP A 468 -42.30 -6.55 -50.32
N GLN A 469 -41.01 -6.33 -50.56
CA GLN A 469 -40.26 -5.08 -50.29
C GLN A 469 -39.93 -4.72 -48.83
N GLY A 470 -38.62 -4.59 -48.56
CA GLY A 470 -38.10 -4.05 -47.30
C GLY A 470 -36.75 -4.58 -46.83
N GLY A 471 -35.92 -5.16 -47.71
CA GLY A 471 -34.52 -5.40 -47.42
C GLY A 471 -33.73 -4.08 -47.42
N GLY A 472 -32.89 -3.86 -46.40
CA GLY A 472 -31.83 -2.85 -46.54
C GLY A 472 -31.39 -2.02 -45.33
N LEU A 473 -31.79 -2.33 -44.08
CA LEU A 473 -31.34 -1.50 -42.93
C LEU A 473 -30.72 -2.26 -41.75
N LEU A 474 -30.92 -3.58 -41.63
CA LEU A 474 -30.33 -4.38 -40.55
C LEU A 474 -29.02 -5.09 -40.92
N ASP A 475 -28.78 -5.34 -42.22
CA ASP A 475 -27.59 -6.07 -42.68
C ASP A 475 -26.29 -5.22 -42.71
N ASN A 476 -26.40 -3.89 -42.68
CA ASN A 476 -25.23 -3.01 -42.69
C ASN A 476 -24.68 -2.68 -41.30
N LEU A 477 -25.37 -3.06 -40.22
CA LEU A 477 -24.92 -2.80 -38.84
C LEU A 477 -24.18 -3.98 -38.19
N LEU A 478 -24.15 -5.15 -38.83
CA LEU A 478 -23.52 -6.36 -38.28
C LEU A 478 -22.20 -6.77 -38.96
N LYS A 479 -21.68 -5.97 -39.91
CA LYS A 479 -20.45 -6.30 -40.67
C LYS A 479 -19.19 -5.50 -40.33
N LYS A 480 -19.15 -4.81 -39.19
CA LYS A 480 -17.88 -4.30 -38.63
C LYS A 480 -17.74 -4.68 -37.16
N LYS A 481 -17.21 -5.87 -36.93
CA LYS A 481 -16.45 -6.25 -35.74
C LYS A 481 -15.02 -6.53 -36.15
#